data_AF-R9HJ90-F1
#
_entry.id   AF-R9HJ90-F1
#
_cell.length_a   1.000
_cell.length_b   1.000
_cell.length_c   1.000
_cell.angle_alpha   90.00
_cell.angle_beta   90.00
_cell.angle_gamma   90.00
#
_symmetry.space_group_name_H-M   'P 1'
#
loop_
_entity.id
_entity.type
_entity.pdbx_description
1 polymer ?
#
loop_
_entity_poly.entity_id
_entity_poly.type
_entity_poly.pdbx_seq_one_letter_code
_entity_poly.pdbx_strand_id
1 'polypeptide(L)'
;MIYRFTLISDEVDDFIREIKIDSEATFFDLHEAILKAAGYKDDQMTSFFICDDDWEKDQEITLEDMGSSSEEDSYIMRETRLSDLVEDEKQKLLYVFDPLAERVFFIELSEIITGKDLDKAVCSRKAGEAPKQTVDFDEMMAKSNSGNLDIDENFYGDQDFDMEDFDPEGFDMGGASSPDPYEQENY
;
A
#
# COMPACT_ATOMS: atom_id res chain seq x y z
N MET A 1 4.81 -14.53 25.31
CA MET A 1 5.94 -13.57 25.42
C MET A 1 5.43 -12.22 24.95
N ILE A 2 5.97 -11.09 25.41
CA ILE A 2 5.47 -9.77 24.97
C ILE A 2 6.49 -9.09 24.08
N TYR A 3 6.07 -8.76 22.86
CA TYR A 3 6.81 -7.91 21.94
C TYR A 3 6.48 -6.44 22.20
N ARG A 4 7.50 -5.58 22.17
CA ARG A 4 7.33 -4.14 22.14
C ARG A 4 7.80 -3.59 20.80
N PHE A 5 6.86 -3.17 19.97
CA PHE A 5 7.14 -2.47 18.72
C PHE A 5 7.19 -0.97 18.94
N THR A 6 8.19 -0.31 18.35
CA THR A 6 8.27 1.14 18.25
C THR A 6 7.94 1.54 16.82
N LEU A 7 6.99 2.46 16.66
CA LEU A 7 6.54 2.97 15.38
C LEU A 7 6.89 4.44 15.27
N ILE A 8 7.46 4.81 14.13
CA ILE A 8 7.77 6.20 13.74
C ILE A 8 7.27 6.47 12.33
N SER A 9 7.19 7.75 11.98
CA SER A 9 6.83 8.23 10.63
C SER A 9 7.90 9.20 10.18
N ASP A 10 8.22 9.16 8.88
CA ASP A 10 9.08 10.12 8.21
C ASP A 10 8.36 11.45 7.90
N GLU A 11 7.03 11.46 7.87
CA GLU A 11 6.24 12.66 7.61
C GLU A 11 6.04 13.55 8.84
N VAL A 12 6.12 12.96 10.04
CA VAL A 12 5.84 13.65 11.31
C VAL A 12 6.94 13.31 12.33
N ASP A 13 7.91 14.22 12.45
CA ASP A 13 9.13 14.04 13.26
C ASP A 13 8.89 13.66 14.73
N ASP A 14 7.77 14.09 15.33
CA ASP A 14 7.46 13.84 16.74
C ASP A 14 6.53 12.64 16.95
N PHE A 15 6.11 11.95 15.89
CA PHE A 15 5.23 10.79 15.96
C PHE A 15 5.98 9.55 16.47
N ILE A 16 5.59 9.11 17.66
CA ILE A 16 6.06 7.85 18.25
C ILE A 16 4.87 7.10 18.85
N ARG A 17 4.74 5.82 18.51
CA ARG A 17 3.87 4.86 19.21
C ARG A 17 4.69 3.68 19.68
N GLU A 18 4.52 3.28 20.93
CA GLU A 18 5.08 2.00 21.40
C GLU A 18 3.92 1.04 21.69
N ILE A 19 3.82 -0.03 20.92
CA ILE A 19 2.76 -1.04 21.04
C ILE A 19 3.34 -2.29 21.68
N LYS A 20 2.71 -2.74 22.76
CA LYS A 20 3.00 -4.03 23.40
C LYS A 20 1.93 -5.03 22.98
N ILE A 21 2.35 -6.19 22.51
CA ILE A 21 1.47 -7.24 22.02
C ILE A 21 2.08 -8.61 22.33
N ASP A 22 1.25 -9.63 22.45
CA ASP A 22 1.76 -10.99 22.63
C ASP A 22 2.44 -11.50 21.36
N SER A 23 3.51 -12.26 21.50
CA SER A 23 4.22 -12.89 20.37
C SER A 23 3.33 -13.86 19.60
N GLU A 24 2.38 -14.50 20.30
CA GLU A 24 1.43 -15.44 19.70
C GLU A 24 0.24 -14.74 19.01
N ALA A 25 0.15 -13.41 19.11
CA ALA A 25 -0.88 -12.65 18.42
C ALA A 25 -0.61 -12.61 16.91
N THR A 26 -1.65 -12.32 16.14
CA THR A 26 -1.57 -12.23 14.68
C THR A 26 -1.08 -10.86 14.22
N PHE A 27 -0.60 -10.79 12.98
CA PHE A 27 -0.35 -9.50 12.34
C PHE A 27 -1.63 -8.64 12.24
N PHE A 28 -2.80 -9.28 12.17
CA PHE A 28 -4.09 -8.57 12.20
C PHE A 28 -4.34 -7.89 13.55
N ASP A 29 -3.99 -8.53 14.66
CA ASP A 29 -4.09 -7.91 16.00
C ASP A 29 -3.15 -6.69 16.13
N LEU A 30 -1.97 -6.75 15.51
CA LEU A 30 -1.05 -5.62 15.43
C LEU A 30 -1.62 -4.50 14.55
N HIS A 31 -2.18 -4.82 13.39
CA HIS A 31 -2.90 -3.87 12.52
C HIS A 31 -4.00 -3.11 13.28
N GLU A 32 -4.89 -3.83 13.97
CA GLU A 32 -5.95 -3.19 14.76
C GLU A 32 -5.38 -2.28 15.86
N ALA A 33 -4.27 -2.69 16.49
CA ALA A 33 -3.60 -1.89 17.50
C ALA A 33 -3.01 -0.60 16.91
N ILE A 34 -2.43 -0.67 15.71
CA ILE A 34 -1.89 0.49 14.99
C ILE A 34 -3.01 1.45 14.61
N LEU A 35 -4.09 0.96 13.99
CA LEU A 35 -5.24 1.79 13.62
C LEU A 35 -5.80 2.52 14.84
N LYS A 36 -5.98 1.81 15.95
CA LYS A 36 -6.47 2.40 17.21
C LYS A 36 -5.48 3.41 17.80
N ALA A 37 -4.18 3.16 17.73
CA ALA A 37 -3.15 4.04 18.27
C ALA A 37 -3.00 5.34 17.44
N ALA A 38 -3.15 5.23 16.12
CA ALA A 38 -3.12 6.32 15.16
C ALA A 38 -4.46 7.09 15.09
N GLY A 39 -5.58 6.43 15.39
CA GLY A 39 -6.93 7.01 15.22
C GLY A 39 -7.46 6.87 13.80
N TYR A 40 -7.01 5.84 13.09
CA TYR A 40 -7.36 5.54 11.71
C TYR A 40 -8.60 4.67 11.61
N LYS A 41 -9.25 4.70 10.46
CA LYS A 41 -10.35 3.81 10.10
C LYS A 41 -9.80 2.54 9.45
N ASP A 42 -10.53 1.44 9.60
CA ASP A 42 -10.20 0.18 8.92
C ASP A 42 -10.87 0.16 7.54
N ASP A 43 -10.40 1.02 6.62
CA ASP A 43 -10.95 1.18 5.27
C ASP A 43 -9.90 1.21 4.16
N GLN A 44 -8.64 0.96 4.50
CA GLN A 44 -7.51 0.89 3.56
C GLN A 44 -6.98 -0.54 3.44
N MET A 45 -6.48 -0.91 2.26
CA MET A 45 -5.82 -2.19 2.02
C MET A 45 -4.36 -2.16 2.53
N THR A 46 -4.18 -2.22 3.84
CA THR A 46 -2.85 -2.12 4.44
C THR A 46 -2.04 -3.41 4.28
N SER A 47 -0.72 -3.30 4.23
CA SER A 47 0.19 -4.46 4.27
C SER A 47 1.38 -4.22 5.20
N PHE A 48 1.91 -5.29 5.78
CA PHE A 48 3.21 -5.28 6.45
C PHE A 48 4.28 -5.81 5.50
N PHE A 49 5.49 -5.30 5.64
CA PHE A 49 6.68 -5.86 5.02
C PHE A 49 7.71 -6.15 6.10
N ILE A 50 8.27 -7.35 6.11
CA ILE A 50 9.52 -7.63 6.83
C ILE A 50 10.66 -7.03 6.01
N CYS A 51 11.56 -6.33 6.69
CA CYS A 51 12.67 -5.65 6.06
C CYS A 51 14.02 -6.12 6.57
N ASP A 52 15.04 -5.92 5.74
CA ASP A 52 16.43 -6.07 6.13
C ASP A 52 16.95 -4.86 6.93
N ASP A 53 18.26 -4.86 7.21
CA ASP A 53 18.94 -3.78 7.94
C ASP A 53 18.93 -2.44 7.18
N ASP A 54 18.70 -2.42 5.87
CA ASP A 54 18.67 -1.22 5.03
C ASP A 54 17.22 -0.76 4.70
N TRP A 55 16.21 -1.36 5.34
CA TRP A 55 14.77 -1.12 5.09
C TRP A 55 14.30 -1.56 3.70
N GLU A 56 15.01 -2.47 3.03
CA GLU A 56 14.54 -3.11 1.80
C GLU A 56 13.43 -4.11 2.13
N LYS A 57 12.37 -4.12 1.31
CA LYS A 57 11.21 -5.01 1.49
C LYS A 57 11.59 -6.42 1.04
N ASP A 58 11.45 -7.39 1.94
CA ASP A 58 11.73 -8.79 1.64
C ASP A 58 10.44 -9.60 1.53
N GLN A 59 9.65 -9.64 2.61
CA GLN A 59 8.46 -10.46 2.70
C GLN A 59 7.21 -9.62 3.00
N GLU A 60 6.16 -9.77 2.19
CA GLU A 60 4.88 -9.07 2.37
C GLU A 60 3.86 -9.90 3.14
N ILE A 61 3.10 -9.25 4.02
CA ILE A 61 1.93 -9.79 4.72
C ILE A 61 0.73 -8.91 4.42
N THR A 62 -0.24 -9.42 3.68
CA THR A 62 -1.40 -8.67 3.20
C THR A 62 -2.61 -8.80 4.15
N LEU A 63 -3.46 -7.77 4.19
CA LEU A 63 -4.65 -7.77 5.03
C LEU A 63 -5.67 -8.84 4.62
N GLU A 64 -5.84 -9.02 3.32
CA GLU A 64 -6.73 -10.00 2.70
C GLU A 64 -5.95 -10.79 1.64
N ASP A 65 -6.46 -11.97 1.26
CA ASP A 65 -5.87 -12.78 0.21
C ASP A 65 -6.01 -12.07 -1.14
N MET A 66 -4.90 -11.55 -1.65
CA MET A 66 -4.85 -10.88 -2.96
C MET A 66 -4.76 -11.85 -4.13
N GLY A 67 -4.78 -13.17 -3.88
CA GLY A 67 -4.68 -14.19 -4.90
C GLY A 67 -3.30 -14.18 -5.53
N SER A 68 -2.34 -14.87 -4.90
CA SER A 68 -1.04 -15.11 -5.53
C SER A 68 -1.21 -15.95 -6.80
N SER A 69 -0.59 -15.50 -7.90
CA SER A 69 -0.57 -16.23 -9.19
C SER A 69 0.70 -17.08 -9.37
N SER A 70 1.56 -17.14 -8.35
CA SER A 70 2.86 -17.80 -8.34
C SER A 70 3.08 -18.64 -7.07
N GLU A 71 4.02 -19.58 -7.11
CA GLU A 71 4.41 -20.48 -6.01
C GLU A 71 5.06 -19.78 -4.80
N GLU A 72 4.89 -18.45 -4.66
CA GLU A 72 5.38 -17.68 -3.51
C GLU A 72 4.38 -17.77 -2.36
N ASP A 73 4.91 -17.94 -1.15
CA ASP A 73 4.11 -18.00 0.07
C ASP A 73 3.37 -16.68 0.27
N SER A 74 2.03 -16.73 0.15
CA SER A 74 1.15 -15.61 0.47
C SER A 74 0.88 -15.59 1.97
N TYR A 75 1.31 -14.54 2.67
CA TYR A 75 1.07 -14.37 4.10
C TYR A 75 -0.11 -13.44 4.34
N ILE A 76 -1.12 -13.94 5.06
CA ILE A 76 -2.33 -13.20 5.38
C ILE A 76 -2.28 -12.78 6.85
N MET A 77 -2.51 -11.51 7.13
CA MET A 77 -2.40 -10.93 8.48
C MET A 77 -3.20 -11.70 9.55
N ARG A 78 -4.37 -12.23 9.17
CA ARG A 78 -5.27 -12.97 10.08
C ARG A 78 -4.78 -14.36 10.44
N GLU A 79 -3.92 -14.94 9.61
CA GLU A 79 -3.46 -16.33 9.73
C GLU A 79 -2.02 -16.41 10.22
N THR A 80 -1.22 -15.38 9.94
CA THR A 80 0.20 -15.31 10.31
C THR A 80 0.37 -14.71 11.71
N ARG A 81 1.09 -15.42 12.59
CA ARG A 81 1.46 -14.91 13.91
C ARG A 81 2.70 -14.05 13.83
N LEU A 82 2.84 -13.13 14.77
CA LEU A 82 4.04 -12.31 14.88
C LEU A 82 5.28 -13.16 15.10
N SER A 83 5.21 -14.18 15.96
CA SER A 83 6.31 -15.11 16.22
C SER A 83 6.75 -15.94 15.02
N ASP A 84 5.93 -16.06 13.97
CA ASP A 84 6.27 -16.86 12.80
C ASP A 84 7.30 -16.16 11.90
N LEU A 85 7.31 -14.82 11.92
CA LEU A 85 8.15 -13.98 11.05
C LEU A 85 9.07 -13.02 11.81
N VAL A 86 8.75 -12.74 13.08
CA VAL A 86 9.48 -11.81 13.94
C VAL A 86 9.96 -12.56 15.19
N GLU A 87 11.27 -12.79 15.26
CA GLU A 87 11.94 -13.60 16.27
C GLU A 87 12.99 -12.81 17.09
N ASP A 88 13.60 -11.78 16.49
CA ASP A 88 14.76 -11.08 17.02
C ASP A 88 14.49 -9.59 17.30
N GLU A 89 15.09 -9.10 18.40
CA GLU A 89 15.12 -7.66 18.66
C GLU A 89 15.82 -6.91 17.53
N LYS A 90 15.32 -5.70 17.23
CA LYS A 90 15.73 -4.81 16.15
C LYS A 90 15.32 -5.23 14.74
N GLN A 91 14.56 -6.32 14.57
CA GLN A 91 13.93 -6.59 13.29
C GLN A 91 13.04 -5.42 12.87
N LYS A 92 13.12 -5.08 11.58
CA LYS A 92 12.48 -3.94 10.97
C LYS A 92 11.28 -4.38 10.16
N LEU A 93 10.20 -3.63 10.27
CA LEU A 93 9.00 -3.83 9.49
C LEU A 93 8.50 -2.50 8.95
N LEU A 94 7.97 -2.51 7.74
CA LEU A 94 7.19 -1.39 7.21
C LEU A 94 5.72 -1.73 7.31
N TYR A 95 4.90 -0.78 7.74
CA TYR A 95 3.46 -0.88 7.67
C TYR A 95 2.92 0.16 6.71
N VAL A 96 2.46 -0.30 5.55
CA VAL A 96 1.86 0.57 4.52
C VAL A 96 0.41 0.83 4.90
N PHE A 97 0.11 2.04 5.33
CA PHE A 97 -1.24 2.43 5.74
C PHE A 97 -2.04 3.13 4.64
N ASP A 98 -1.36 3.65 3.61
CA ASP A 98 -1.95 4.25 2.41
C ASP A 98 -1.17 3.75 1.19
N PRO A 99 -1.60 2.64 0.56
CA PRO A 99 -0.92 2.07 -0.60
C PRO A 99 -0.91 2.99 -1.83
N LEU A 100 -1.91 3.86 -1.97
CA LEU A 100 -2.03 4.74 -3.14
C LEU A 100 -0.96 5.84 -3.12
N ALA A 101 -0.66 6.36 -1.94
CA ALA A 101 0.38 7.37 -1.73
C ALA A 101 1.71 6.76 -1.24
N GLU A 102 1.81 5.43 -1.14
CA GLU A 102 2.97 4.68 -0.66
C GLU A 102 3.45 5.10 0.75
N ARG A 103 2.52 5.48 1.64
CA ARG A 103 2.86 6.03 2.96
C ARG A 103 2.95 4.93 4.00
N VAL A 104 3.98 5.02 4.84
CA VAL A 104 4.39 3.93 5.72
C VAL A 104 4.66 4.39 7.15
N PHE A 105 4.46 3.48 8.09
CA PHE A 105 5.13 3.55 9.39
C PHE A 105 6.36 2.66 9.38
N PHE A 106 7.45 3.19 9.92
CA PHE A 106 8.66 2.43 10.20
C PHE A 106 8.50 1.81 11.58
N ILE A 107 8.56 0.49 11.63
CA ILE A 107 8.33 -0.30 12.84
C ILE A 107 9.61 -1.07 13.17
N GLU A 108 9.99 -1.05 14.44
CA GLU A 108 11.10 -1.85 14.96
C GLU A 108 10.63 -2.69 16.15
N LEU A 109 11.00 -3.97 16.20
CA LEU A 109 10.85 -4.78 17.41
C LEU A 109 11.90 -4.37 18.45
N SER A 110 11.57 -3.41 19.30
CA SER A 110 12.55 -2.81 20.21
C SER A 110 12.86 -3.63 21.46
N GLU A 111 11.99 -4.54 21.90
CA GLU A 111 12.27 -5.44 23.04
C GLU A 111 11.37 -6.67 23.03
N ILE A 112 11.93 -7.81 23.46
CA ILE A 112 11.20 -9.05 23.74
C ILE A 112 11.20 -9.33 25.25
N ILE A 113 10.02 -9.27 25.87
CA ILE A 113 9.84 -9.51 27.30
C ILE A 113 9.36 -10.95 27.50
N THR A 114 10.25 -11.81 28.01
CA THR A 114 9.96 -13.22 28.29
C THR A 114 9.22 -13.42 29.62
N GLY A 115 8.50 -14.55 29.74
CA GLY A 115 7.82 -14.94 30.99
C GLY A 115 6.60 -14.10 31.36
N LYS A 116 6.07 -13.32 30.40
CA LYS A 116 4.82 -12.58 30.51
C LYS A 116 4.01 -12.79 29.24
N ASP A 117 2.70 -12.73 29.40
CA ASP A 117 1.72 -12.83 28.32
C ASP A 117 0.74 -11.66 28.44
N LEU A 118 0.14 -11.28 27.32
CA LEU A 118 -0.76 -10.14 27.25
C LEU A 118 -2.02 -10.51 26.45
N ASP A 119 -3.19 -10.40 27.08
CA ASP A 119 -4.46 -10.79 26.43
C ASP A 119 -4.81 -9.94 25.19
N LYS A 120 -4.40 -8.67 25.16
CA LYS A 120 -4.69 -7.73 24.07
C LYS A 120 -3.57 -6.73 23.88
N ALA A 121 -3.34 -6.31 22.63
CA ALA A 121 -2.39 -5.27 22.32
C ALA A 121 -2.70 -3.95 23.06
N VAL A 122 -1.66 -3.30 23.59
CA VAL A 122 -1.75 -2.03 24.32
C VAL A 122 -0.71 -1.06 23.78
N CYS A 123 -1.17 0.14 23.39
CA CYS A 123 -0.29 1.27 23.15
C CYS A 123 0.24 1.79 24.50
N SER A 124 1.50 1.46 24.80
CA SER A 124 2.16 1.80 26.06
C SER A 124 2.76 3.21 26.07
N ARG A 125 3.02 3.80 24.90
CA ARG A 125 3.49 5.18 24.74
C ARG A 125 2.87 5.82 23.50
N LYS A 126 2.46 7.08 23.66
CA LYS A 126 1.92 7.94 22.60
C LYS A 126 2.58 9.32 22.68
N ALA A 127 3.29 9.73 21.62
CA ALA A 127 3.88 11.06 21.47
C ALA A 127 3.70 11.57 20.03
N GLY A 128 3.50 12.87 19.86
CA GLY A 128 3.18 13.48 18.56
C GLY A 128 1.82 13.08 18.00
N GLU A 129 1.39 13.83 16.99
CA GLU A 129 0.16 13.54 16.24
C GLU A 129 0.43 12.48 15.18
N ALA A 130 -0.55 11.62 14.90
CA ALA A 130 -0.41 10.70 13.78
C ALA A 130 -0.51 11.49 12.46
N PRO A 131 0.21 11.09 11.41
CA PRO A 131 -0.02 11.64 10.08
C PRO A 131 -1.49 11.44 9.66
N LYS A 132 -1.93 12.12 8.62
CA LYS A 132 -3.28 11.86 8.10
C LYS A 132 -3.33 10.45 7.50
N GLN A 133 -4.44 9.75 7.62
CA GLN A 133 -4.53 8.39 7.07
C GLN A 133 -4.46 8.39 5.54
N THR A 134 -5.30 9.17 4.87
CA THR A 134 -5.33 9.26 3.41
C THR A 134 -5.10 10.69 2.95
N VAL A 135 -4.58 10.83 1.73
CA VAL A 135 -4.62 12.09 0.99
C VAL A 135 -6.02 12.23 0.39
N ASP A 136 -6.74 13.28 0.79
CA ASP A 136 -8.04 13.60 0.21
C ASP A 136 -7.83 14.21 -1.19
N PHE A 137 -7.78 13.34 -2.21
CA PHE A 137 -7.62 13.75 -3.60
C PHE A 137 -8.79 14.62 -4.07
N ASP A 138 -9.99 14.41 -3.54
CA ASP A 138 -11.15 15.25 -3.84
C ASP A 138 -10.95 16.66 -3.28
N GLU A 139 -10.39 16.80 -2.07
CA GLU A 139 -10.02 18.11 -1.51
C GLU A 139 -8.91 18.79 -2.33
N MET A 140 -7.95 18.02 -2.83
CA MET A 140 -6.85 18.54 -3.65
C MET A 140 -7.32 18.99 -5.05
N MET A 141 -8.22 18.24 -5.68
CA MET A 141 -8.88 18.61 -6.94
C MET A 141 -9.84 19.79 -6.76
N ALA A 142 -10.62 19.84 -5.66
CA ALA A 142 -11.52 20.95 -5.37
C ALA A 142 -10.77 22.26 -5.08
N LYS A 143 -9.61 22.20 -4.41
CA LYS A 143 -8.72 23.35 -4.20
C LYS A 143 -8.01 23.78 -5.49
N SER A 144 -7.68 22.84 -6.37
CA SER A 144 -7.10 23.12 -7.69
C SER A 144 -8.11 23.79 -8.63
N ASN A 145 -9.40 23.46 -8.51
CA ASN A 145 -10.50 24.13 -9.23
C ASN A 145 -10.86 25.53 -8.70
N SER A 146 -10.20 26.00 -7.63
CA SER A 146 -10.36 27.38 -7.13
C SER A 146 -9.34 28.37 -7.71
N GLY A 147 -8.40 27.89 -8.54
CA GLY A 147 -7.58 28.71 -9.41
C GLY A 147 -7.96 28.44 -10.85
N ASN A 148 -8.33 29.50 -11.58
CA ASN A 148 -8.58 29.52 -13.03
C ASN A 148 -7.42 28.88 -13.84
N LEU A 149 -7.35 27.56 -13.89
CA LEU A 149 -6.71 26.83 -14.97
C LEU A 149 -7.82 26.61 -16.00
N ASP A 150 -7.90 27.53 -16.95
CA ASP A 150 -8.55 27.29 -18.24
C ASP A 150 -7.81 26.13 -18.91
N ILE A 151 -8.11 24.90 -18.48
CA ILE A 151 -7.79 23.69 -19.23
C ILE A 151 -8.80 23.69 -20.37
N ASP A 152 -8.40 24.35 -21.44
CA ASP A 152 -9.05 24.32 -22.74
C ASP A 152 -9.34 22.85 -23.12
N GLU A 153 -10.58 22.57 -23.51
CA GLU A 153 -11.05 21.27 -24.00
C GLU A 153 -10.18 20.73 -25.15
N ASN A 154 -9.34 21.57 -25.77
CA ASN A 154 -8.34 21.19 -26.76
C ASN A 154 -7.17 20.34 -26.22
N PHE A 155 -7.02 20.12 -24.91
CA PHE A 155 -5.98 19.24 -24.38
C PHE A 155 -6.28 17.75 -24.66
N TYR A 156 -7.56 17.38 -24.69
CA TYR A 156 -8.01 16.07 -25.14
C TYR A 156 -8.34 16.12 -26.62
N GLY A 157 -7.31 16.40 -27.43
CA GLY A 157 -7.22 16.05 -28.84
C GLY A 157 -8.53 15.94 -29.60
N ASP A 158 -9.23 17.06 -29.79
CA ASP A 158 -10.18 17.24 -30.89
C ASP A 158 -9.40 17.51 -32.20
N GLN A 159 -8.30 16.77 -32.40
CA GLN A 159 -7.69 16.66 -33.71
C GLN A 159 -8.56 15.66 -34.46
N ASP A 160 -9.52 16.21 -35.21
CA ASP A 160 -10.06 15.53 -36.38
C ASP A 160 -8.95 14.70 -37.02
N PHE A 161 -9.17 13.39 -37.12
CA PHE A 161 -8.22 12.45 -37.68
C PHE A 161 -7.95 12.87 -39.13
N ASP A 162 -6.88 13.63 -39.36
CA ASP A 162 -6.56 14.17 -40.67
C ASP A 162 -5.99 13.05 -41.53
N MET A 163 -6.86 12.51 -42.39
CA MET A 163 -6.56 11.39 -43.27
C MET A 163 -5.45 11.75 -44.29
N GLU A 164 -5.09 13.03 -44.43
CA GLU A 164 -3.99 13.48 -45.29
C GLU A 164 -2.59 13.26 -44.68
N ASP A 165 -2.48 13.13 -43.35
CA ASP A 165 -1.21 12.82 -42.64
C ASP A 165 -1.02 11.30 -42.43
N PHE A 166 -1.95 10.47 -42.93
CA PHE A 166 -1.77 9.03 -43.01
C PHE A 166 -0.75 8.72 -44.11
N ASP A 167 0.46 8.33 -43.74
CA ASP A 167 1.49 7.81 -44.64
C ASP A 167 1.35 6.28 -44.80
N PRO A 168 0.60 5.79 -45.80
CA PRO A 168 0.42 4.36 -46.02
C PRO A 168 1.72 3.65 -46.45
N GLU A 169 2.78 4.37 -46.83
CA GLU A 169 4.06 3.77 -47.25
C GLU A 169 4.99 3.49 -46.07
N GLY A 170 4.75 4.10 -44.89
CA GLY A 170 5.48 3.81 -43.65
C GLY A 170 5.09 2.48 -43.00
N PHE A 171 4.00 1.84 -43.46
CA PHE A 171 3.48 0.58 -42.95
C PHE A 171 3.83 -0.59 -43.89
N ASP A 172 5.13 -0.83 -44.12
CA ASP A 172 5.61 -2.09 -44.71
C ASP A 172 5.47 -3.22 -43.68
N MET A 173 4.23 -3.66 -43.45
CA MET A 173 3.96 -4.93 -42.82
C MET A 173 4.20 -6.00 -43.88
N GLY A 174 5.45 -6.45 -43.95
CA GLY A 174 5.87 -7.57 -44.79
C GLY A 174 4.90 -8.74 -44.69
N GLY A 175 4.13 -8.94 -45.75
CA GLY A 175 3.49 -10.20 -46.15
C GLY A 175 2.58 -10.88 -45.13
N ALA A 176 1.29 -10.52 -45.14
CA ALA A 176 0.21 -11.50 -45.04
C ALA A 176 -1.11 -10.87 -45.50
N SER A 177 -1.56 -11.30 -46.68
CA SER A 177 -2.92 -11.10 -47.15
C SER A 177 -3.92 -11.50 -46.06
N SER A 178 -4.87 -10.63 -45.74
CA SER A 178 -6.11 -11.05 -45.10
C SER A 178 -7.29 -10.27 -45.69
N PRO A 179 -8.44 -10.94 -45.85
CA PRO A 179 -9.44 -10.58 -46.85
C PRO A 179 -10.43 -9.54 -46.32
N ASP A 180 -10.95 -8.72 -47.22
CA ASP A 180 -12.00 -7.74 -46.99
C ASP A 180 -13.23 -8.36 -46.28
N PRO A 181 -13.68 -7.84 -45.12
CA PRO A 181 -14.83 -8.39 -44.39
C PRO A 181 -16.20 -7.81 -44.81
N TYR A 182 -16.34 -7.22 -45.99
CA TYR A 182 -17.58 -6.57 -46.43
C TYR A 182 -18.24 -7.18 -47.69
N GLU A 183 -18.20 -8.51 -47.85
CA GLU A 183 -19.28 -9.18 -48.59
C GLU A 183 -20.52 -9.25 -47.69
N GLN A 184 -21.29 -8.16 -47.67
CA GLN A 184 -22.66 -8.18 -47.18
C GLN A 184 -23.57 -8.65 -48.32
N GLU A 185 -24.03 -9.89 -48.19
CA GLU A 185 -25.10 -10.48 -48.98
C GLU A 185 -26.29 -9.52 -49.10
N ASN A 186 -26.71 -9.22 -50.33
CA ASN A 186 -28.08 -8.82 -50.61
C ASN A 186 -28.55 -9.58 -51.86
N TYR A 187 -29.62 -10.33 -51.64
CA TYR A 187 -30.44 -11.15 -52.56
C TYR A 187 -30.40 -10.86 -54.06
#